data_AF-A0A3D9AFJ9-F1
#
_entry.id   AF-A0A3D9AFJ9-F1
#
_cell.length_a   1.000
_cell.length_b   1.000
_cell.length_c   1.000
_cell.angle_alpha   90.00
_cell.angle_beta   90.00
_cell.angle_gamma   90.00
#
_symmetry.space_group_name_H-M   'P 1'
#
loop_
_entity.id
_entity.type
_entity.pdbx_description
1 polymer ?
#
loop_
_entity_poly.entity_id
_entity_poly.type
_entity_poly.pdbx_seq_one_letter_code
_entity_poly.pdbx_strand_id
1 'polypeptide(L)'
;MNCSVSNSAQNNSVIFNNEKCNENLDFKKEYFYHIKMIDSLVEKSQNKQFTKSLLFVSKYAHVSAESMLNYARTYPYATYEKDRKGWLEWYEKNKCNNIQFKKK
;
A
#
# COMPACT_ATOMS: atom_id res chain seq x y z
N MET A 1 -51.15 15.75 33.87
CA MET A 1 -50.11 16.40 33.06
C MET A 1 -49.36 15.30 32.32
N ASN A 2 -49.65 15.13 31.03
CA ASN A 2 -48.97 14.18 30.15
C ASN A 2 -48.24 14.99 29.08
N CYS A 3 -46.92 14.90 29.04
CA CYS A 3 -46.14 15.29 27.87
C CYS A 3 -45.24 14.12 27.50
N SER A 4 -45.62 13.49 26.41
CA SER A 4 -44.93 12.41 25.71
C SER A 4 -43.52 12.86 25.30
N VAL A 5 -42.52 12.00 25.53
CA VAL A 5 -41.16 12.19 25.03
C VAL A 5 -41.11 11.75 23.57
N SER A 6 -40.89 12.69 22.66
CA SER A 6 -40.69 12.43 21.24
C SER A 6 -39.26 11.95 20.98
N ASN A 7 -39.13 10.83 20.27
CA ASN A 7 -37.90 10.34 19.66
C ASN A 7 -37.30 11.37 18.69
N SER A 8 -35.97 11.51 18.68
CA SER A 8 -35.14 11.43 17.46
C SER A 8 -33.69 11.81 17.75
N ALA A 9 -32.78 10.85 17.61
CA ALA A 9 -31.35 11.14 17.46
C ALA A 9 -30.72 10.19 16.45
N GLN A 10 -30.79 10.65 15.20
CA GLN A 10 -29.74 10.53 14.18
C GLN A 10 -29.42 9.12 13.68
N ASN A 11 -30.16 8.72 12.65
CA ASN A 11 -29.71 7.77 11.65
C ASN A 11 -28.44 8.32 11.00
N ASN A 12 -27.27 7.89 11.46
CA ASN A 12 -26.05 7.97 10.66
C ASN A 12 -26.21 7.01 9.48
N SER A 13 -26.85 7.48 8.41
CA SER A 13 -26.79 6.81 7.11
C SER A 13 -25.34 6.84 6.67
N VAL A 14 -24.63 5.72 6.88
CA VAL A 14 -23.36 5.44 6.22
C VAL A 14 -23.66 5.54 4.73
N ILE A 15 -23.21 6.63 4.11
CA ILE A 15 -23.23 6.77 2.66
C ILE A 15 -22.23 5.73 2.17
N PHE A 16 -22.73 4.53 1.86
CA PHE A 16 -22.02 3.59 1.01
C PHE A 16 -21.96 4.26 -0.35
N ASN A 17 -20.88 4.99 -0.60
CA ASN A 17 -20.47 5.33 -1.94
C ASN A 17 -20.33 3.99 -2.67
N ASN A 18 -21.39 3.59 -3.39
CA ASN A 18 -21.37 2.55 -4.42
C ASN A 18 -20.53 3.05 -5.62
N GLU A 19 -19.37 3.62 -5.36
CA GLU A 19 -18.35 3.80 -6.38
C GLU A 19 -17.97 2.37 -6.80
N LYS A 20 -18.30 2.03 -8.05
CA LYS A 20 -17.85 0.78 -8.65
C LYS A 20 -16.34 0.72 -8.51
N CYS A 21 -15.86 -0.06 -7.54
CA CYS A 21 -14.44 -0.29 -7.34
C CYS A 21 -13.91 -1.05 -8.56
N ASN A 22 -13.12 -0.38 -9.39
CA ASN A 22 -12.51 -1.00 -10.55
C ASN A 22 -11.10 -1.46 -10.19
N GLU A 23 -11.01 -2.61 -9.51
CA GLU A 23 -9.72 -3.19 -9.13
C GLU A 23 -9.06 -3.92 -10.30
N ASN A 24 -7.82 -3.54 -10.62
CA ASN A 24 -7.00 -4.26 -11.59
C ASN A 24 -6.31 -5.45 -10.89
N LEU A 25 -6.86 -6.66 -11.10
CA LEU A 25 -6.35 -7.89 -10.46
C LEU A 25 -4.97 -8.32 -10.95
N ASP A 26 -4.59 -7.98 -12.18
CA ASP A 26 -3.25 -8.29 -12.68
C ASP A 26 -2.21 -7.37 -12.06
N PHE A 27 -2.56 -6.09 -11.92
CA PHE A 27 -1.74 -5.15 -11.15
C PHE A 27 -1.57 -5.60 -9.70
N LYS A 28 -2.66 -6.03 -9.04
CA LYS A 28 -2.63 -6.58 -7.69
C LYS A 28 -1.62 -7.71 -7.55
N LYS A 29 -1.73 -8.73 -8.40
CA LYS A 29 -0.86 -9.91 -8.36
C LYS A 29 0.61 -9.51 -8.47
N GLU A 30 0.94 -8.64 -9.43
CA GLU A 30 2.31 -8.21 -9.66
C GLU A 30 2.85 -7.33 -8.51
N TYR A 31 2.03 -6.40 -8.02
CA TYR A 31 2.40 -5.52 -6.91
C TYR A 31 2.70 -6.31 -5.63
N PHE A 32 1.82 -7.24 -5.26
CA PHE A 32 2.04 -8.09 -4.08
C PHE A 32 3.12 -9.15 -4.28
N TYR A 33 3.37 -9.60 -5.52
CA TYR A 33 4.54 -10.42 -5.83
C TYR A 33 5.84 -9.69 -5.48
N HIS A 34 5.99 -8.43 -5.89
CA HIS A 34 7.16 -7.63 -5.57
C HIS A 34 7.29 -7.33 -4.07
N ILE A 35 6.19 -7.05 -3.36
CA ILE A 35 6.23 -6.91 -1.89
C ILE A 35 6.70 -8.21 -1.24
N LYS A 36 6.15 -9.37 -1.65
CA LYS A 36 6.57 -10.67 -1.11
C LYS A 36 8.05 -10.96 -1.39
N MET A 37 8.54 -10.57 -2.56
CA MET A 37 9.97 -10.68 -2.87
C MET A 37 10.82 -9.85 -1.91
N ILE A 38 10.42 -8.62 -1.62
CA ILE A 38 11.10 -7.75 -0.64
C ILE A 38 11.04 -8.39 0.76
N ASP A 39 9.86 -8.80 1.22
CA ASP A 39 9.63 -9.45 2.52
C ASP A 39 10.55 -10.67 2.70
N SER A 40 10.73 -11.49 1.66
CA SER A 40 11.56 -12.69 1.73
C SER A 40 13.07 -12.43 1.74
N LEU A 41 13.52 -11.27 1.24
CA LEU A 41 14.92 -10.97 0.96
C LEU A 41 15.51 -9.88 1.86
N VAL A 42 14.70 -9.04 2.50
CA VAL A 42 15.15 -7.85 3.24
C VAL A 42 16.19 -8.15 4.32
N GLU A 43 16.02 -9.24 5.07
CA GLU A 43 16.97 -9.69 6.10
C GLU A 43 17.98 -10.73 5.60
N LYS A 44 17.70 -11.38 4.46
CA LYS A 44 18.49 -12.52 3.98
C LYS A 44 19.56 -12.14 2.98
N SER A 45 19.17 -11.44 1.92
CA SER A 45 20.02 -11.18 0.77
C SER A 45 19.40 -10.10 -0.10
N GLN A 46 19.81 -8.85 0.10
CA GLN A 46 19.38 -7.68 -0.67
C GLN A 46 20.05 -7.62 -2.05
N ASN A 47 19.82 -8.67 -2.84
CA ASN A 47 20.41 -8.89 -4.15
C ASN A 47 19.68 -8.13 -5.27
N LYS A 48 20.07 -8.37 -6.51
CA LYS A 48 19.47 -7.73 -7.70
C LYS A 48 17.94 -7.90 -7.76
N GLN A 49 17.37 -9.00 -7.27
CA GLN A 49 15.93 -9.23 -7.28
C GLN A 49 15.21 -8.39 -6.23
N PHE A 50 15.83 -8.21 -5.06
CA PHE A 50 15.37 -7.27 -4.04
C PHE A 50 15.34 -5.84 -4.60
N THR A 51 16.45 -5.37 -5.18
CA THR A 51 16.54 -4.02 -5.77
C THR A 51 15.52 -3.82 -6.89
N LYS A 52 15.36 -4.82 -7.78
CA LYS A 52 14.33 -4.76 -8.84
C LYS A 52 12.91 -4.63 -8.27
N SER A 53 12.62 -5.32 -7.17
CA SER A 53 11.30 -5.28 -6.55
C SER A 53 11.05 -3.95 -5.84
N LEU A 54 12.04 -3.41 -5.12
CA LEU A 54 11.97 -2.06 -4.57
C LEU A 54 11.75 -1.01 -5.66
N LEU A 55 12.50 -1.09 -6.77
CA LEU A 55 12.34 -0.20 -7.92
C LEU A 55 10.98 -0.32 -8.60
N PHE A 56 10.35 -1.50 -8.56
CA PHE A 56 8.98 -1.65 -9.06
C PHE A 56 7.99 -0.92 -8.15
N VAL A 57 8.07 -1.17 -6.84
CA VAL A 57 7.17 -0.56 -5.84
C VAL A 57 7.32 0.97 -5.82
N SER A 58 8.54 1.49 -5.96
CA SER A 58 8.86 2.93 -5.93
C SER A 58 8.21 3.72 -7.07
N LYS A 59 7.76 3.06 -8.14
CA LYS A 59 7.00 3.70 -9.22
C LYS A 59 5.63 4.18 -8.74
N TYR A 60 5.12 3.64 -7.65
CA TYR A 60 3.73 3.81 -7.23
C TYR A 60 3.65 4.37 -5.81
N ALA A 61 4.35 3.76 -4.88
CA ALA A 61 4.39 4.17 -3.49
C ALA A 61 5.78 4.75 -3.15
N HIS A 62 5.84 5.58 -2.11
CA HIS A 62 7.11 6.08 -1.62
C HIS A 62 8.02 4.93 -1.17
N VAL A 63 9.29 5.01 -1.53
CA VAL A 63 10.37 4.14 -1.07
C VAL A 63 11.51 5.05 -0.66
N SER A 64 11.99 4.87 0.56
CA SER A 64 13.09 5.59 1.19
C SER A 64 14.43 5.11 0.61
N ALA A 65 14.60 5.13 -0.72
CA ALA A 65 15.75 4.56 -1.42
C ALA A 65 17.08 5.21 -1.02
N GLU A 66 17.05 6.48 -0.58
CA GLU A 66 18.16 7.18 0.05
C GLU A 66 18.74 6.44 1.28
N SER A 67 17.94 5.64 1.97
CA SER A 67 18.43 4.79 3.07
C SER A 67 19.43 3.72 2.61
N MET A 68 19.44 3.37 1.32
CA MET A 68 20.42 2.46 0.71
C MET A 68 21.77 3.15 0.42
N LEU A 69 21.91 4.46 0.64
CA LEU A 69 23.19 5.17 0.48
C LEU A 69 24.15 5.00 1.68
N ASN A 70 23.81 4.13 2.63
CA ASN A 70 24.68 3.82 3.77
C ASN A 70 25.94 3.03 3.36
N TYR A 71 26.91 2.92 4.29
CA TYR A 71 28.17 2.21 4.07
C TYR A 71 27.97 0.75 3.62
N ALA A 72 26.96 0.08 4.17
CA ALA A 72 26.63 -1.30 3.84
C ALA A 72 25.85 -1.44 2.51
N ARG A 73 25.42 -0.33 1.91
CA ARG A 73 24.52 -0.28 0.75
C ARG A 73 23.26 -1.15 0.89
N THR A 74 22.78 -1.28 2.12
CA THR A 74 21.61 -2.08 2.47
C THR A 74 20.45 -1.20 2.85
N TYR A 75 19.26 -1.65 2.53
CA TYR A 75 18.00 -1.11 3.01
C TYR A 75 17.79 -1.50 4.48
N PRO A 76 17.81 -0.55 5.42
CA PRO A 76 17.69 -0.87 6.85
C PRO A 76 16.31 -1.46 7.17
N TYR A 77 16.26 -2.47 8.04
CA TYR A 77 15.00 -3.14 8.41
C TYR A 77 13.95 -2.18 8.98
N ALA A 78 14.37 -1.27 9.87
CA ALA A 78 13.47 -0.26 10.45
C ALA A 78 12.88 0.69 9.40
N THR A 79 13.60 0.96 8.31
CA THR A 79 13.08 1.73 7.17
C THR A 79 12.07 0.89 6.39
N TYR A 80 12.40 -0.38 6.15
CA TYR A 80 11.50 -1.32 5.49
C TYR A 80 10.15 -1.47 6.20
N GLU A 81 10.12 -1.60 7.53
CA GLU A 81 8.85 -1.76 8.24
C GLU A 81 7.91 -0.57 8.04
N LYS A 82 8.46 0.65 8.07
CA LYS A 82 7.70 1.88 7.85
C LYS A 82 7.17 1.96 6.41
N ASP A 83 8.05 1.72 5.45
CA ASP A 83 7.70 1.82 4.04
C ASP A 83 6.73 0.72 3.62
N ARG A 84 6.88 -0.50 4.13
CA ARG A 84 5.96 -1.61 3.88
C ARG A 84 4.53 -1.26 4.27
N LYS A 85 4.35 -0.64 5.44
CA LYS A 85 3.03 -0.14 5.85
C LYS A 85 2.50 0.88 4.84
N GLY A 86 3.34 1.83 4.43
CA GLY A 86 3.02 2.81 3.40
C GLY A 86 2.63 2.20 2.05
N TRP A 87 3.28 1.12 1.62
CA TRP A 87 2.97 0.42 0.37
C TRP A 87 1.58 -0.21 0.40
N LEU A 88 1.23 -0.86 1.51
CA LEU A 88 -0.08 -1.46 1.71
C LEU A 88 -1.19 -0.39 1.79
N GLU A 89 -0.94 0.69 2.52
CA GLU A 89 -1.88 1.82 2.58
C GLU A 89 -2.07 2.48 1.22
N TRP A 90 -0.99 2.67 0.45
CA TRP A 90 -1.08 3.20 -0.90
C TRP A 90 -1.93 2.30 -1.79
N TYR A 91 -1.72 0.98 -1.75
CA TYR A 91 -2.51 0.04 -2.53
C TYR A 91 -3.99 0.14 -2.17
N GLU A 92 -4.34 0.08 -0.89
CA GLU A 92 -5.73 0.13 -0.43
C GLU A 92 -6.44 1.42 -0.85
N LYS A 93 -5.74 2.56 -0.80
CA LYS A 93 -6.27 3.87 -1.23
C LYS A 93 -6.47 3.98 -2.74
N ASN A 94 -5.73 3.22 -3.55
CA ASN A 94 -5.69 3.37 -5.01
C ASN A 94 -6.30 2.18 -5.77
N LYS A 95 -6.53 1.03 -5.12
CA LYS A 95 -6.90 -0.22 -5.79
C LYS A 95 -8.14 -0.08 -6.68
N CYS A 96 -9.10 0.75 -6.30
CA CYS A 96 -10.36 0.94 -7.03
C CYS A 96 -10.25 1.85 -8.28
N ASN A 97 -9.07 2.40 -8.59
CA ASN A 97 -8.86 3.36 -9.67
C ASN A 97 -8.31 2.73 -10.96
N ASN A 98 -8.46 1.40 -11.14
CA ASN A 98 -7.96 0.66 -12.30
C ASN A 98 -6.48 0.96 -12.60
N ILE A 99 -5.61 0.74 -11.61
CA ILE A 99 -4.19 1.10 -11.70
C ILE A 99 -3.56 0.44 -12.93
N GLN A 100 -2.89 1.24 -13.75
CA GLN A 100 -2.17 0.79 -14.94
C GLN A 100 -0.68 0.65 -14.66
N PHE A 101 -0.02 -0.28 -15.35
CA PHE A 101 1.42 -0.42 -15.27
C PHE A 101 2.12 0.81 -15.86
N LYS A 102 2.93 1.49 -15.04
CA LYS A 102 3.81 2.57 -15.51
C LYS A 102 4.90 1.98 -16.39
N LYS A 103 5.06 2.57 -17.59
CA LYS A 103 6.11 2.20 -18.54
C LYS A 103 7.51 2.34 -17.91
N LYS A 104 8.47 1.60 -18.47
CA LYS A 104 9.88 1.64 -18.06
C LYS A 104 10.52 2.96 -18.46
#